data_AF-A0A7S3PTL6-F1
#
_entry.id   AF-A0A7S3PTL6-F1
#
_cell.length_a   1.000
_cell.length_b   1.000
_cell.length_c   1.000
_cell.angle_alpha   90.00
_cell.angle_beta   90.00
_cell.angle_gamma   90.00
#
_symmetry.space_group_name_H-M   'P 1'
#
loop_
_entity.id
_entity.type
_entity.pdbx_description
1 polymer ?
#
loop_
_entity_poly.entity_id
_entity_poly.type
_entity_poly.pdbx_seq_one_letter_code
_entity_poly.pdbx_strand_id
1 'polypeptide(L)'
;MSSLKEISLICLATLCVSDAFSPMHSQGKLRKSEKTQISRYLQLDSLKDDSDCIECLYEREDCDMDHNILHKTGNNDEGDSKLSLDKLQRRKFLSRVASVATLASLSPITANAYERSYPVNLDFANGDSSRNLETIREERISAQKSLAKQTKSDLVSDPFAFKDGKDVAASAVWGGALWLLSGSRSNPLVRPIANALYDPNTNKGAWLKDRNDGLFAPFPAAFSILMTVVFLILGVLTDRSLLLLSEGDSSAILQLAGVSLIGGASLELGRIASGEKMITRDDAERDMKLEQEFEEFAQKRLKVGEGGSVHRSEVISAFRRFYAKYRVENDQFPLNDLEIERLLRNWNKKSCNQESMSSAGFVKNLVINSQAEIR
;
A
#
# COMPACT_ATOMS: atom_id res chain seq x y z
N MET A 1 17.09 -24.07 22.05
CA MET A 1 16.50 -24.13 20.69
C MET A 1 14.97 -24.14 20.68
N SER A 2 14.29 -24.18 21.83
CA SER A 2 12.83 -24.06 21.98
C SER A 2 12.30 -22.62 21.77
N SER A 3 13.06 -21.61 22.20
CA SER A 3 12.64 -20.19 22.13
C SER A 3 12.43 -19.63 20.71
N LEU A 4 13.17 -20.10 19.70
CA LEU A 4 12.99 -19.65 18.31
C LEU A 4 11.69 -20.18 17.67
N LYS A 5 11.19 -21.34 18.12
CA LYS A 5 9.92 -21.89 17.64
C LYS A 5 8.73 -21.14 18.25
N GLU A 6 8.85 -20.70 19.50
CA GLU A 6 7.82 -19.89 20.17
C GLU A 6 7.73 -18.47 19.60
N ILE A 7 8.87 -17.84 19.27
CA ILE A 7 8.89 -16.52 18.61
C ILE A 7 8.29 -16.61 17.19
N SER A 8 8.57 -17.69 16.45
CA SER A 8 7.94 -17.94 15.14
C SER A 8 6.42 -18.10 15.27
N LEU A 9 5.95 -18.80 16.31
CA LEU A 9 4.52 -19.00 16.57
C LEU A 9 3.81 -17.68 16.93
N ILE A 10 4.47 -16.80 17.69
CA ILE A 10 3.93 -15.48 18.07
C ILE A 10 3.85 -14.55 16.86
N CYS A 11 4.85 -14.57 15.97
CA CYS A 11 4.81 -13.83 14.70
C CYS A 11 3.71 -14.35 13.75
N LEU A 12 3.52 -15.67 13.68
CA LEU A 12 2.42 -16.28 12.92
C LEU A 12 1.04 -15.92 13.51
N ALA A 13 0.90 -15.90 14.84
CA ALA A 13 -0.35 -15.52 15.50
C ALA A 13 -0.71 -14.03 15.27
N THR A 14 0.28 -13.13 15.26
CA THR A 14 0.05 -11.70 14.97
C THR A 14 -0.31 -11.45 13.50
N LEU A 15 0.22 -12.26 12.58
CA LEU A 15 -0.20 -12.25 11.17
C LEU A 15 -1.63 -12.80 11.00
N CYS A 16 -1.99 -13.88 11.70
CA CYS A 16 -3.36 -14.43 11.63
C CYS A 16 -4.44 -13.51 12.22
N VAL A 17 -4.14 -12.68 13.21
CA VAL A 17 -5.09 -11.65 13.70
C VAL A 17 -5.30 -10.53 12.67
N SER A 18 -4.30 -10.26 11.81
CA SER A 18 -4.44 -9.31 10.70
C SER A 18 -5.32 -9.87 9.57
N ASP A 19 -5.26 -11.17 9.31
CA ASP A 19 -6.15 -11.85 8.35
C ASP A 19 -7.58 -12.01 8.88
N ALA A 20 -7.75 -12.21 10.20
CA ALA A 20 -9.08 -12.26 10.84
C ALA A 20 -9.81 -10.89 10.85
N PHE A 21 -9.09 -9.80 10.58
CA PHE A 21 -9.63 -8.45 10.45
C PHE A 21 -9.69 -7.94 8.99
N SER A 22 -9.58 -8.83 8.00
CA SER A 22 -10.03 -8.50 6.64
C SER A 22 -11.54 -8.23 6.70
N PRO A 23 -12.01 -7.00 6.38
CA PRO A 23 -13.43 -6.74 6.31
C PRO A 23 -14.00 -7.56 5.15
N MET A 24 -14.75 -8.58 5.53
CA MET A 24 -15.73 -9.24 4.68
C MET A 24 -16.52 -8.15 3.93
N HIS A 25 -16.38 -8.14 2.61
CA HIS A 25 -17.11 -7.35 1.62
C HIS A 25 -18.18 -6.40 2.18
N SER A 26 -17.88 -5.10 2.17
CA SER A 26 -18.92 -4.11 1.92
C SER A 26 -19.34 -4.27 0.46
N GLN A 27 -20.35 -5.11 0.20
CA GLN A 27 -21.18 -4.92 -0.98
C GLN A 27 -21.80 -3.53 -0.87
N GLY A 28 -21.22 -2.59 -1.63
CA GLY A 28 -21.81 -1.29 -1.87
C GLY A 28 -23.19 -1.50 -2.47
N LYS A 29 -24.21 -1.18 -1.67
CA LYS A 29 -25.61 -1.06 -2.08
C LYS A 29 -25.66 0.01 -3.19
N LEU A 30 -25.61 -0.42 -4.44
CA LEU A 30 -25.87 0.42 -5.61
C LEU A 30 -27.23 1.11 -5.42
N ARG A 31 -27.21 2.45 -5.47
CA ARG A 31 -28.39 3.30 -5.31
C ARG A 31 -29.39 2.99 -6.42
N LYS A 32 -30.68 3.12 -6.07
CA LYS A 32 -31.92 2.89 -6.85
C LYS A 32 -32.03 3.57 -8.24
N SER A 33 -31.00 4.26 -8.73
CA SER A 33 -31.00 4.93 -10.04
C SER A 33 -30.74 3.99 -11.23
N GLU A 34 -30.14 2.82 -11.01
CA GLU A 34 -29.84 1.85 -12.08
C GLU A 34 -30.93 0.79 -12.31
N LYS A 35 -31.94 0.69 -11.42
CA LYS A 35 -33.02 -0.30 -11.57
C LYS A 35 -33.94 -0.03 -12.76
N THR A 36 -33.91 1.18 -13.33
CA THR A 36 -34.72 1.52 -14.51
C THR A 36 -34.02 1.13 -15.84
N GLN A 37 -32.71 0.87 -15.85
CA GLN A 37 -31.99 0.50 -17.08
C GLN A 37 -31.82 -1.02 -17.26
N ILE A 38 -31.81 -1.80 -16.18
CA ILE A 38 -31.64 -3.27 -16.27
C ILE A 38 -32.93 -3.99 -16.71
N SER A 39 -34.10 -3.35 -16.62
CA SER A 39 -35.37 -3.95 -17.07
C SER A 39 -35.53 -4.03 -18.60
N ARG A 40 -34.61 -3.47 -19.40
CA ARG A 40 -34.60 -3.63 -20.88
C ARG A 40 -33.75 -4.78 -21.39
N TYR A 41 -32.90 -5.38 -20.54
CA TYR A 41 -31.97 -6.43 -20.97
C TYR A 41 -32.50 -7.85 -20.79
N LEU A 42 -33.63 -8.06 -20.12
CA LEU A 42 -34.22 -9.39 -19.87
C LEU A 42 -35.40 -9.73 -20.80
N GLN A 43 -35.44 -9.16 -22.01
CA GLN A 43 -36.54 -9.39 -22.96
C GLN A 43 -36.09 -9.93 -24.34
N LEU A 44 -34.85 -10.44 -24.46
CA LEU A 44 -34.29 -10.92 -25.73
C LEU A 44 -33.82 -12.40 -25.75
N ASP A 45 -34.06 -13.20 -24.71
CA ASP A 45 -33.75 -14.64 -24.71
C ASP A 45 -34.97 -15.51 -25.02
N SER A 46 -35.71 -15.14 -26.07
CA SER A 46 -36.73 -15.99 -26.67
C SER A 46 -36.64 -15.83 -28.18
N LEU A 47 -35.82 -16.67 -28.81
CA LEU A 47 -36.01 -17.30 -30.11
C LEU A 47 -34.66 -17.82 -30.62
N LYS A 48 -34.51 -19.14 -30.70
CA LYS A 48 -34.42 -19.91 -31.96
C LYS A 48 -33.45 -21.10 -31.83
N ASP A 49 -34.06 -22.27 -31.67
CA ASP A 49 -33.56 -23.57 -32.12
C ASP A 49 -33.21 -23.56 -33.62
N ASP A 50 -32.19 -24.34 -33.99
CA ASP A 50 -32.06 -25.20 -35.20
C ASP A 50 -30.55 -25.49 -35.38
N SER A 51 -30.07 -26.68 -35.03
CA SER A 51 -29.96 -27.91 -35.86
C SER A 51 -28.84 -27.86 -36.90
N ASP A 52 -27.90 -28.79 -36.72
CA ASP A 52 -27.06 -29.49 -37.70
C ASP A 52 -26.20 -28.72 -38.70
N CYS A 53 -24.88 -28.97 -38.68
CA CYS A 53 -24.18 -29.64 -39.80
C CYS A 53 -22.65 -29.69 -39.63
N ILE A 54 -22.13 -30.91 -39.85
CA ILE A 54 -20.92 -31.25 -40.63
C ILE A 54 -19.55 -31.28 -39.90
N GLU A 55 -19.29 -32.50 -39.44
CA GLU A 55 -18.06 -33.29 -39.51
C GLU A 55 -17.30 -33.19 -40.86
N CYS A 56 -15.99 -32.91 -40.82
CA CYS A 56 -14.94 -33.26 -41.82
C CYS A 56 -13.58 -32.79 -41.24
N LEU A 57 -12.76 -33.68 -40.67
CA LEU A 57 -11.62 -34.35 -41.34
C LEU A 57 -10.73 -33.42 -42.17
N TYR A 58 -9.49 -33.17 -41.72
CA TYR A 58 -8.27 -33.66 -42.40
C TYR A 58 -6.99 -33.33 -41.60
N GLU A 59 -6.24 -34.38 -41.28
CA GLU A 59 -4.80 -34.36 -40.97
C GLU A 59 -4.00 -33.97 -42.23
N ARG A 60 -2.92 -33.19 -42.10
CA ARG A 60 -1.62 -33.51 -42.74
C ARG A 60 -0.49 -32.51 -42.45
N GLU A 61 0.57 -33.08 -41.87
CA GLU A 61 1.99 -33.05 -42.30
C GLU A 61 2.68 -31.70 -42.58
N ASP A 62 3.58 -31.34 -41.67
CA ASP A 62 5.04 -31.21 -41.87
C ASP A 62 5.54 -30.83 -43.27
N CYS A 63 6.16 -29.66 -43.35
CA CYS A 63 7.28 -29.39 -44.25
C CYS A 63 8.25 -28.43 -43.56
N ASP A 64 9.39 -28.99 -43.14
CA ASP A 64 10.64 -28.28 -42.91
C ASP A 64 11.04 -27.47 -44.14
N MET A 65 11.43 -26.21 -43.93
CA MET A 65 12.24 -25.45 -44.87
C MET A 65 13.21 -24.58 -44.06
N ASP A 66 14.41 -25.14 -43.88
CA ASP A 66 15.62 -24.43 -43.52
C ASP A 66 15.93 -23.35 -44.58
N HIS A 67 16.05 -22.10 -44.15
CA HIS A 67 16.90 -21.14 -44.85
C HIS A 67 17.60 -20.20 -43.87
N ASN A 68 18.88 -20.50 -43.66
CA ASN A 68 19.91 -19.58 -43.23
C ASN A 68 19.92 -18.34 -44.13
N ILE A 69 19.69 -17.15 -43.55
CA ILE A 69 20.26 -15.90 -44.05
C ILE A 69 20.90 -15.12 -42.89
N LEU A 70 22.21 -15.23 -42.87
CA LEU A 70 23.18 -14.37 -42.21
C LEU A 70 23.13 -12.97 -42.85
N HIS A 71 22.83 -11.93 -42.07
CA HIS A 71 23.56 -10.65 -42.04
C HIS A 71 22.80 -9.57 -41.24
N LYS A 72 23.50 -9.01 -40.24
CA LYS A 72 23.78 -7.58 -40.04
C LYS A 72 23.56 -7.15 -38.59
N THR A 73 24.67 -7.19 -37.86
CA THR A 73 24.90 -6.46 -36.61
C THR A 73 24.69 -4.97 -36.84
N GLY A 74 23.79 -4.37 -36.06
CA GLY A 74 23.53 -2.94 -36.02
C GLY A 74 23.19 -2.53 -34.60
N ASN A 75 24.17 -1.92 -33.94
CA ASN A 75 24.11 -1.38 -32.58
C ASN A 75 22.83 -0.58 -32.31
N ASN A 76 22.08 -0.95 -31.27
CA ASN A 76 21.03 -0.13 -30.65
C ASN A 76 20.91 -0.47 -29.16
N ASP A 77 21.98 -0.22 -28.38
CA ASP A 77 22.03 -0.37 -26.92
C ASP A 77 21.79 0.96 -26.17
N GLU A 78 20.92 1.85 -26.67
CA GLU A 78 20.55 3.09 -25.97
C GLU A 78 19.22 3.00 -25.19
N GLY A 79 18.46 1.91 -25.34
CA GLY A 79 17.15 1.73 -24.68
C GLY A 79 17.21 1.30 -23.21
N ASP A 80 18.19 0.48 -22.85
CA ASP A 80 18.28 -0.11 -21.49
C ASP A 80 18.92 0.81 -20.44
N SER A 81 19.66 1.83 -20.89
CA SER A 81 20.30 2.81 -20.02
C SER A 81 19.29 3.63 -19.21
N LYS A 82 18.18 4.08 -19.84
CA LYS A 82 17.17 4.92 -19.16
C LYS A 82 16.31 4.14 -18.16
N LEU A 83 16.00 2.87 -18.46
CA LEU A 83 15.24 2.00 -17.54
C LEU A 83 16.07 1.66 -16.28
N SER A 84 17.39 1.56 -16.43
CA SER A 84 18.31 1.35 -15.30
C SER A 84 18.43 2.58 -14.40
N LEU A 85 18.40 3.79 -15.00
CA LEU A 85 18.51 5.06 -14.28
C LEU A 85 17.30 5.32 -13.38
N ASP A 86 16.09 5.01 -13.86
CA ASP A 86 14.84 5.19 -13.10
C ASP A 86 14.75 4.19 -11.92
N LYS A 87 15.20 2.95 -12.13
CA LYS A 87 15.37 1.96 -11.04
C LYS A 87 16.42 2.41 -10.02
N LEU A 88 17.51 3.04 -10.46
CA LEU A 88 18.57 3.55 -9.57
C LEU A 88 18.12 4.78 -8.77
N GLN A 89 17.33 5.67 -9.37
CA GLN A 89 16.73 6.82 -8.68
C GLN A 89 15.67 6.38 -7.67
N ARG A 90 14.82 5.39 -7.99
CA ARG A 90 13.90 4.79 -7.02
C ARG A 90 14.62 4.12 -5.87
N ARG A 91 15.72 3.40 -6.11
CA ARG A 91 16.57 2.82 -5.04
C ARG A 91 17.20 3.89 -4.15
N LYS A 92 17.70 4.99 -4.73
CA LYS A 92 18.26 6.12 -3.98
C LYS A 92 17.19 6.90 -3.21
N PHE A 93 15.97 6.99 -3.73
CA PHE A 93 14.84 7.59 -3.02
C PHE A 93 14.39 6.70 -1.85
N LEU A 94 14.22 5.40 -2.08
CA LEU A 94 13.86 4.45 -1.02
C LEU A 94 14.94 4.36 0.07
N SER A 95 16.23 4.41 -0.29
CA SER A 95 17.30 4.44 0.70
C SER A 95 17.34 5.76 1.50
N ARG A 96 16.96 6.89 0.88
CA ARG A 96 16.81 8.19 1.56
C ARG A 96 15.57 8.27 2.44
N VAL A 97 14.45 7.66 2.03
CA VAL A 97 13.23 7.60 2.85
C VAL A 97 13.43 6.67 4.04
N ALA A 98 14.12 5.53 3.84
CA ALA A 98 14.50 4.64 4.93
C ALA A 98 15.43 5.32 5.94
N SER A 99 16.37 6.17 5.48
CA SER A 99 17.28 6.89 6.38
C SER A 99 16.66 8.11 7.08
N VAL A 100 15.63 8.74 6.49
CA VAL A 100 14.89 9.84 7.16
C VAL A 100 13.88 9.30 8.17
N ALA A 101 13.26 8.15 7.91
CA ALA A 101 12.41 7.47 8.90
C ALA A 101 13.19 7.06 10.15
N THR A 102 14.49 6.79 10.03
CA THR A 102 15.37 6.51 11.18
C THR A 102 15.84 7.76 11.94
N LEU A 103 15.64 8.98 11.43
CA LEU A 103 16.16 10.21 12.04
C LEU A 103 15.13 10.98 12.87
N ALA A 104 13.84 10.70 12.74
CA ALA A 104 12.77 11.46 13.42
C ALA A 104 12.25 10.82 14.72
N SER A 105 12.63 9.58 15.04
CA SER A 105 12.20 8.90 16.26
C SER A 105 13.40 8.48 17.09
N LEU A 106 13.71 9.31 18.08
CA LEU A 106 14.59 9.04 19.23
C LEU A 106 16.07 8.93 18.84
N SER A 107 16.94 9.39 19.74
CA SER A 107 18.41 9.21 19.68
C SER A 107 18.75 7.83 19.13
N PRO A 108 19.80 7.67 18.30
CA PRO A 108 20.12 6.37 17.71
C PRO A 108 20.17 5.33 18.81
N ILE A 109 19.11 4.53 18.93
CA ILE A 109 19.12 3.32 19.73
C ILE A 109 20.04 2.46 18.90
N THR A 110 21.32 2.48 19.25
CA THR A 110 22.32 1.60 18.68
C THR A 110 21.74 0.21 18.80
N ALA A 111 21.27 -0.33 17.68
CA ALA A 111 20.84 -1.71 17.61
C ALA A 111 22.10 -2.53 17.90
N ASN A 112 22.27 -2.93 19.16
CA ASN A 112 23.36 -3.77 19.66
C ASN A 112 23.25 -5.21 19.13
N ALA A 113 22.69 -5.42 17.94
CA ALA A 113 22.72 -6.71 17.25
C ALA A 113 24.16 -7.11 16.91
N TYR A 114 25.04 -6.12 16.73
CA TYR A 114 26.48 -6.29 16.72
C TYR A 114 27.09 -5.20 17.60
N GLU A 115 27.27 -5.49 18.89
CA GLU A 115 28.14 -4.70 19.77
C GLU A 115 29.55 -4.76 19.14
N ARG A 116 29.85 -3.80 18.23
CA ARG A 116 31.04 -3.79 17.36
C ARG A 116 32.33 -3.51 18.12
N SER A 117 32.24 -3.17 19.39
CA SER A 117 33.34 -3.31 20.32
C SER A 117 33.30 -4.71 20.91
N TYR A 118 33.82 -5.70 20.17
CA TYR A 118 34.74 -6.56 20.91
C TYR A 118 35.77 -5.60 21.48
N PRO A 119 35.90 -5.46 22.81
CA PRO A 119 36.91 -4.58 23.37
C PRO A 119 38.24 -5.00 22.75
N VAL A 120 38.76 -4.20 21.83
CA VAL A 120 40.03 -4.48 21.12
C VAL A 120 41.16 -4.55 22.15
N ASN A 121 40.96 -3.92 23.31
CA ASN A 121 41.68 -4.17 24.54
C ASN A 121 40.67 -4.55 25.63
N LEU A 122 40.65 -5.82 26.03
CA LEU A 122 40.16 -6.22 27.35
C LEU A 122 41.15 -5.66 28.38
N ASP A 123 41.10 -4.35 28.66
CA ASP A 123 41.80 -3.78 29.80
C ASP A 123 41.08 -4.25 31.06
N PHE A 124 41.46 -5.45 31.50
CA PHE A 124 41.14 -5.92 32.82
C PHE A 124 41.86 -4.99 33.79
N ALA A 125 41.12 -4.09 34.45
CA ALA A 125 41.62 -3.40 35.62
C ALA A 125 42.18 -4.47 36.57
N ASN A 126 43.50 -4.48 36.76
CA ASN A 126 44.33 -5.45 37.53
C ASN A 126 45.15 -6.49 36.74
N GLY A 127 45.22 -6.42 35.39
CA GLY A 127 46.15 -7.29 34.62
C GLY A 127 45.82 -8.78 34.69
N ASP A 128 44.58 -9.12 35.05
CA ASP A 128 44.13 -10.49 35.26
C ASP A 128 43.73 -11.12 33.92
N SER A 129 44.73 -11.55 33.15
CA SER A 129 44.57 -12.25 31.86
C SER A 129 43.90 -13.63 31.98
N SER A 130 43.54 -14.04 33.19
CA SER A 130 42.90 -15.32 33.50
C SER A 130 41.37 -15.31 33.30
N ARG A 131 40.74 -14.14 33.11
CA ARG A 131 39.29 -14.05 32.87
C ARG A 131 38.93 -14.55 31.47
N ASN A 132 38.52 -15.81 31.41
CA ASN A 132 38.03 -16.46 30.19
C ASN A 132 36.77 -15.73 29.66
N LEU A 133 36.65 -15.57 28.33
CA LEU A 133 35.47 -14.99 27.66
C LEU A 133 34.17 -15.71 28.04
N GLU A 134 34.24 -17.02 28.34
CA GLU A 134 33.12 -17.79 28.86
C GLU A 134 32.55 -17.16 30.14
N THR A 135 33.40 -16.79 31.10
CA THR A 135 32.94 -16.29 32.41
C THR A 135 32.28 -14.93 32.26
N ILE A 136 32.80 -14.06 31.39
CA ILE A 136 32.18 -12.76 31.07
C ILE A 136 30.80 -12.95 30.42
N ARG A 137 30.66 -13.94 29.53
CA ARG A 137 29.36 -14.26 28.91
C ARG A 137 28.37 -14.80 29.94
N GLU A 138 28.81 -15.69 30.82
CA GLU A 138 27.99 -16.22 31.91
C GLU A 138 27.57 -15.14 32.92
N GLU A 139 28.48 -14.24 33.31
CA GLU A 139 28.19 -13.07 34.14
C GLU A 139 27.14 -12.17 33.48
N ARG A 140 27.27 -11.86 32.18
CA ARG A 140 26.27 -11.06 31.45
C ARG A 140 24.92 -11.77 31.35
N ILE A 141 24.90 -13.05 31.03
CA ILE A 141 23.66 -13.84 30.91
C ILE A 141 22.96 -13.95 32.28
N SER A 142 23.71 -14.17 33.35
CA SER A 142 23.15 -14.26 34.70
C SER A 142 22.63 -12.90 35.19
N ALA A 143 23.32 -11.80 34.90
CA ALA A 143 22.84 -10.45 35.17
C ALA A 143 21.57 -10.11 34.37
N GLN A 144 21.49 -10.47 33.09
CA GLN A 144 20.27 -10.30 32.30
C GLN A 144 19.11 -11.12 32.86
N LYS A 145 19.37 -12.37 33.28
CA LYS A 145 18.35 -13.23 33.90
C LYS A 145 17.87 -12.71 35.25
N SER A 146 18.75 -12.14 36.06
CA SER A 146 18.34 -11.55 37.35
C SER A 146 17.51 -10.29 37.15
N LEU A 147 17.87 -9.44 36.19
CA LEU A 147 17.06 -8.29 35.78
C LEU A 147 15.70 -8.71 35.27
N ALA A 148 15.61 -9.70 34.38
CA ALA A 148 14.33 -10.21 33.88
C ALA A 148 13.45 -10.75 35.01
N LYS A 149 14.02 -11.50 35.96
CA LYS A 149 13.30 -11.97 37.16
C LYS A 149 12.81 -10.83 38.04
N GLN A 150 13.62 -9.80 38.23
CA GLN A 150 13.23 -8.61 38.99
C GLN A 150 12.08 -7.88 38.29
N THR A 151 12.20 -7.60 37.00
CA THR A 151 11.15 -6.99 36.17
C THR A 151 9.86 -7.81 36.23
N LYS A 152 9.95 -9.14 36.15
CA LYS A 152 8.79 -10.04 36.27
C LYS A 152 8.13 -9.95 37.65
N SER A 153 8.91 -9.98 38.72
CA SER A 153 8.39 -9.82 40.08
C SER A 153 7.69 -8.46 40.24
N ASP A 154 8.28 -7.42 39.66
CA ASP A 154 7.75 -6.07 39.69
C ASP A 154 6.42 -5.97 38.93
N LEU A 155 6.34 -6.53 37.73
CA LEU A 155 5.12 -6.61 36.91
C LEU A 155 3.99 -7.37 37.61
N VAL A 156 4.31 -8.42 38.37
CA VAL A 156 3.31 -9.17 39.16
C VAL A 156 2.78 -8.33 40.32
N SER A 157 3.64 -7.51 40.94
CA SER A 157 3.25 -6.65 42.06
C SER A 157 2.44 -5.42 41.61
N ASP A 158 2.83 -4.79 40.51
CA ASP A 158 2.13 -3.66 39.91
C ASP A 158 2.29 -3.71 38.37
N PRO A 159 1.28 -4.23 37.64
CA PRO A 159 1.37 -4.41 36.19
C PRO A 159 1.38 -3.09 35.41
N PHE A 160 1.03 -1.96 36.04
CA PHE A 160 0.94 -0.65 35.40
C PHE A 160 2.00 0.34 35.88
N ALA A 161 2.88 -0.05 36.80
CA ALA A 161 3.98 0.79 37.25
C ALA A 161 4.99 1.07 36.12
N PHE A 162 5.22 2.34 35.81
CA PHE A 162 6.33 2.78 34.97
C PHE A 162 7.52 3.13 35.86
N LYS A 163 8.54 2.26 35.89
CA LYS A 163 9.73 2.47 36.73
C LYS A 163 10.80 3.30 36.03
N ASP A 164 10.97 3.05 34.74
CA ASP A 164 11.98 3.71 33.91
C ASP A 164 11.36 4.43 32.71
N GLY A 165 12.01 5.49 32.22
CA GLY A 165 11.62 6.16 30.98
C GLY A 165 11.66 5.24 29.74
N LYS A 166 12.38 4.12 29.82
CA LYS A 166 12.43 3.09 28.76
C LYS A 166 11.10 2.38 28.58
N ASP A 167 10.35 2.14 29.65
CA ASP A 167 9.03 1.52 29.59
C ASP A 167 8.03 2.41 28.85
N VAL A 168 8.08 3.72 29.12
CA VAL A 168 7.24 4.71 28.46
C VAL A 168 7.59 4.78 26.97
N ALA A 169 8.88 4.76 26.63
CA ALA A 169 9.34 4.73 25.24
C ALA A 169 8.87 3.45 24.52
N ALA A 170 9.03 2.28 25.13
CA ALA A 170 8.58 1.00 24.55
C ALA A 170 7.06 1.00 24.29
N SER A 171 6.27 1.43 25.28
CA SER A 171 4.83 1.57 25.15
C SER A 171 4.43 2.56 24.04
N ALA A 172 5.13 3.68 23.91
CA ALA A 172 4.89 4.66 22.84
C ALA A 172 5.23 4.10 21.45
N VAL A 173 6.33 3.35 21.33
CA VAL A 173 6.72 2.66 20.09
C VAL A 173 5.66 1.63 19.70
N TRP A 174 5.15 0.85 20.66
CA TRP A 174 4.03 -0.08 20.41
C TRP A 174 2.76 0.64 19.97
N GLY A 175 2.40 1.76 20.62
CA GLY A 175 1.24 2.55 20.21
C GLY A 175 1.35 3.06 18.77
N GLY A 176 2.54 3.55 18.39
CA GLY A 176 2.84 3.95 17.01
C GLY A 176 2.80 2.77 16.03
N ALA A 177 3.36 1.61 16.41
CA ALA A 177 3.34 0.41 15.60
C ALA A 177 1.90 -0.05 15.34
N LEU A 178 1.07 -0.11 16.38
CA LEU A 178 -0.34 -0.48 16.27
C LEU A 178 -1.13 0.50 15.40
N TRP A 179 -0.88 1.82 15.53
CA TRP A 179 -1.50 2.83 14.67
C TRP A 179 -1.21 2.60 13.18
N LEU A 180 0.06 2.31 12.83
CA LEU A 180 0.47 2.08 11.45
C LEU A 180 -0.02 0.72 10.92
N LEU A 181 0.09 -0.33 11.73
CA LEU A 181 -0.37 -1.68 11.36
C LEU A 181 -1.88 -1.69 11.08
N SER A 182 -2.67 -1.04 11.94
CA SER A 182 -4.13 -0.90 11.75
C SER A 182 -4.53 0.06 10.63
N GLY A 183 -3.57 0.78 10.04
CA GLY A 183 -3.78 1.73 8.96
C GLY A 183 -4.05 3.13 9.46
N SER A 184 -3.15 4.07 9.15
CA SER A 184 -3.27 5.45 9.64
C SER A 184 -4.48 6.18 9.06
N ARG A 185 -4.89 5.78 7.84
CA ARG A 185 -6.03 6.35 7.13
C ARG A 185 -7.26 5.47 7.17
N SER A 186 -7.12 4.15 7.15
CA SER A 186 -8.25 3.21 7.05
C SER A 186 -8.57 2.50 8.38
N ASN A 187 -8.17 3.11 9.51
CA ASN A 187 -8.28 2.49 10.82
C ASN A 187 -9.72 2.03 11.15
N PRO A 188 -9.94 0.74 11.47
CA PRO A 188 -11.27 0.22 11.77
C PRO A 188 -11.87 0.78 13.07
N LEU A 189 -11.04 1.28 14.00
CA LEU A 189 -11.50 1.84 15.26
C LEU A 189 -11.97 3.30 15.14
N VAL A 190 -11.49 4.02 14.12
CA VAL A 190 -11.78 5.46 13.97
C VAL A 190 -13.27 5.72 13.75
N ARG A 191 -13.91 4.99 12.84
CA ARG A 191 -15.34 5.19 12.52
C ARG A 191 -16.27 4.93 13.70
N PRO A 192 -16.22 3.81 14.42
CA PRO A 192 -17.12 3.57 15.55
C PRO A 192 -16.92 4.59 16.68
N ILE A 193 -15.66 4.93 17.01
CA ILE A 193 -15.37 5.93 18.04
C ILE A 193 -15.86 7.32 17.60
N ALA A 194 -15.63 7.69 16.34
CA ALA A 194 -16.09 8.98 15.81
C ALA A 194 -17.62 9.09 15.79
N ASN A 195 -18.33 8.04 15.35
CA ASN A 195 -19.79 8.01 15.33
C ASN A 195 -20.41 8.01 16.74
N ALA A 196 -19.68 7.53 17.76
CA ALA A 196 -20.13 7.60 19.15
C ALA A 196 -19.98 9.02 19.75
N LEU A 197 -18.99 9.79 19.28
CA LEU A 197 -18.63 11.10 19.87
C LEU A 197 -19.14 12.31 19.08
N TYR A 198 -19.40 12.16 17.78
CA TYR A 198 -19.76 13.25 16.89
C TYR A 198 -21.03 12.92 16.12
N ASP A 199 -21.91 13.93 15.96
CA ASP A 199 -23.07 13.84 15.09
C ASP A 199 -22.68 14.18 13.64
N PRO A 200 -22.91 13.27 12.67
CA PRO A 200 -22.60 13.52 11.25
C PRO A 200 -23.41 14.66 10.62
N ASN A 201 -24.54 15.08 11.22
CA ASN A 201 -25.40 16.13 10.66
C ASN A 201 -24.96 17.56 11.02
N THR A 202 -24.05 17.71 11.98
CA THR A 202 -23.55 19.03 12.38
C THR A 202 -22.46 19.50 11.40
N ASN A 203 -22.28 20.82 11.21
CA ASN A 203 -21.19 21.36 10.37
C ASN A 203 -19.79 20.83 10.77
N LYS A 204 -19.58 20.54 12.06
CA LYS A 204 -18.34 19.93 12.58
C LYS A 204 -18.18 18.45 12.24
N GLY A 205 -19.25 17.80 11.77
CA GLY A 205 -19.33 16.38 11.40
C GLY A 205 -19.15 16.11 9.90
N ALA A 206 -18.88 17.13 9.07
CA ALA A 206 -18.68 16.93 7.62
C ALA A 206 -17.59 15.90 7.31
N TRP A 207 -16.46 15.95 8.04
CA TRP A 207 -15.37 14.96 7.91
C TRP A 207 -15.83 13.54 8.27
N LEU A 208 -16.74 13.39 9.24
CA LEU A 208 -17.26 12.08 9.65
C LEU A 208 -18.17 11.51 8.57
N LYS A 209 -18.98 12.36 7.93
CA LYS A 209 -19.79 11.97 6.77
C LYS A 209 -18.90 11.44 5.64
N ASP A 210 -17.84 12.17 5.29
CA ASP A 210 -16.86 11.72 4.28
C ASP A 210 -16.27 10.35 4.65
N ARG A 211 -15.86 10.17 5.91
CA ARG A 211 -15.30 8.91 6.38
C ARG A 211 -16.30 7.77 6.34
N ASN A 212 -17.57 8.02 6.66
CA ASN A 212 -18.66 7.04 6.56
C ASN A 212 -18.97 6.69 5.11
N ASP A 213 -18.82 7.64 4.19
CA ASP A 213 -18.95 7.45 2.74
C ASP A 213 -17.73 6.74 2.10
N GLY A 214 -16.68 6.45 2.88
CA GLY A 214 -15.46 5.79 2.37
C GLY A 214 -14.39 6.75 1.86
N LEU A 215 -14.61 8.06 1.97
CA LEU A 215 -13.70 9.10 1.54
C LEU A 215 -12.70 9.47 2.64
N PHE A 216 -11.56 10.01 2.25
CA PHE A 216 -10.58 10.55 3.18
C PHE A 216 -10.97 11.97 3.58
N ALA A 217 -11.14 12.17 4.87
CA ALA A 217 -11.18 13.50 5.47
C ALA A 217 -10.20 13.59 6.64
N PRO A 218 -9.44 14.69 6.77
CA PRO A 218 -8.53 14.89 7.88
C PRO A 218 -9.31 14.95 9.20
N PHE A 219 -8.72 14.39 10.26
CA PHE A 219 -9.33 14.41 11.58
C PHE A 219 -9.23 15.81 12.20
N PRO A 220 -10.26 16.27 12.93
CA PRO A 220 -10.12 17.41 13.82
C PRO A 220 -9.00 17.15 14.84
N ALA A 221 -8.23 18.18 15.18
CA ALA A 221 -7.09 18.05 16.10
C ALA A 221 -7.47 17.40 17.44
N ALA A 222 -8.64 17.73 18.00
CA ALA A 222 -9.14 17.11 19.23
C ALA A 222 -9.35 15.59 19.10
N PHE A 223 -9.86 15.14 17.95
CA PHE A 223 -10.02 13.71 17.68
C PHE A 223 -8.67 13.02 17.44
N SER A 224 -7.73 13.70 16.78
CA SER A 224 -6.37 13.18 16.62
C SER A 224 -5.69 12.93 17.97
N ILE A 225 -5.79 13.88 18.92
CA ILE A 225 -5.25 13.73 20.28
C ILE A 225 -5.92 12.54 20.99
N LEU A 226 -7.24 12.42 20.89
CA LEU A 226 -7.97 11.29 21.45
C LEU A 226 -7.45 9.95 20.89
N MET A 227 -7.30 9.84 19.57
CA MET A 227 -6.78 8.62 18.95
C MET A 227 -5.34 8.34 19.38
N THR A 228 -4.50 9.36 19.53
CA THR A 228 -3.15 9.19 20.11
C THR A 228 -3.22 8.60 21.51
N VAL A 229 -4.09 9.11 22.39
CA VAL A 229 -4.26 8.56 23.75
C VAL A 229 -4.76 7.11 23.71
N VAL A 230 -5.75 6.79 22.87
CA VAL A 230 -6.26 5.42 22.71
C VAL A 230 -5.14 4.47 22.28
N PHE A 231 -4.35 4.84 21.27
CA PHE A 231 -3.26 3.99 20.79
C PHE A 231 -2.09 3.92 21.77
N LEU A 232 -1.85 4.95 22.58
CA LEU A 232 -0.89 4.87 23.68
C LEU A 232 -1.36 3.87 24.76
N ILE A 233 -2.63 3.88 25.14
CA ILE A 233 -3.19 2.91 26.09
C ILE A 233 -3.06 1.48 25.53
N LEU A 234 -3.41 1.27 24.25
CA LEU A 234 -3.22 -0.02 23.60
C LEU A 234 -1.74 -0.42 23.55
N GLY A 235 -0.84 0.53 23.28
CA GLY A 235 0.60 0.33 23.32
C GLY A 235 1.10 -0.13 24.69
N VAL A 236 0.64 0.51 25.77
CA VAL A 236 0.95 0.08 27.16
C VAL A 236 0.43 -1.33 27.41
N LEU A 237 -0.81 -1.63 27.03
CA LEU A 237 -1.39 -2.96 27.23
C LEU A 237 -0.60 -4.04 26.47
N THR A 238 -0.21 -3.77 25.22
CA THR A 238 0.61 -4.68 24.42
C THR A 238 2.00 -4.87 25.02
N ASP A 239 2.66 -3.78 25.43
CA ASP A 239 3.98 -3.82 26.06
C ASP A 239 3.97 -4.67 27.34
N ARG A 240 3.02 -4.40 28.26
CA ARG A 240 2.89 -5.14 29.52
C ARG A 240 2.52 -6.60 29.29
N SER A 241 1.64 -6.89 28.32
CA SER A 241 1.28 -8.27 27.99
C SER A 241 2.48 -9.05 27.44
N LEU A 242 3.26 -8.44 26.56
CA LEU A 242 4.47 -9.06 26.02
C LEU A 242 5.54 -9.24 27.10
N LEU A 243 5.71 -8.27 28.01
CA LEU A 243 6.66 -8.38 29.13
C LEU A 243 6.33 -9.54 30.05
N LEU A 244 5.04 -9.79 30.32
CA LEU A 244 4.59 -10.95 31.08
C LEU A 244 4.89 -12.26 30.33
N LEU A 245 4.72 -12.28 29.00
CA LEU A 245 4.98 -13.45 28.16
C LEU A 245 6.48 -13.71 27.93
N SER A 246 7.33 -12.68 27.91
CA SER A 246 8.79 -12.79 27.69
C SER A 246 9.58 -13.03 28.97
N GLU A 247 8.91 -13.34 30.08
CA GLU A 247 9.52 -13.48 31.40
C GLU A 247 10.27 -12.22 31.89
N GLY A 248 9.89 -11.03 31.40
CA GLY A 248 10.48 -9.76 31.80
C GLY A 248 11.67 -9.28 30.97
N ASP A 249 11.96 -9.89 29.81
CA ASP A 249 12.98 -9.37 28.88
C ASP A 249 12.46 -8.12 28.14
N SER A 250 12.79 -6.95 28.69
CA SER A 250 12.41 -5.65 28.12
C SER A 250 13.18 -5.28 26.86
N SER A 251 14.41 -5.80 26.70
CA SER A 251 15.24 -5.49 25.54
C SER A 251 14.69 -6.15 24.29
N ALA A 252 14.30 -7.43 24.39
CA ALA A 252 13.68 -8.14 23.29
C ALA A 252 12.37 -7.48 22.84
N ILE A 253 11.56 -6.99 23.79
CA ILE A 253 10.27 -6.37 23.50
C ILE A 253 10.43 -5.01 22.83
N LEU A 254 11.34 -4.17 23.31
CA LEU A 254 11.62 -2.88 22.67
C LEU A 254 12.12 -3.08 21.23
N GLN A 255 12.99 -4.07 21.01
CA GLN A 255 13.46 -4.41 19.66
C GLN A 255 12.32 -4.88 18.77
N LEU A 256 11.44 -5.76 19.29
CA LEU A 256 10.27 -6.24 18.58
C LEU A 256 9.32 -5.07 18.24
N ALA A 257 9.07 -4.16 19.18
CA ALA A 257 8.27 -2.96 18.96
C ALA A 257 8.83 -2.10 17.82
N GLY A 258 10.16 -1.90 17.81
CA GLY A 258 10.85 -1.16 16.76
C GLY A 258 10.72 -1.82 15.39
N VAL A 259 10.89 -3.14 15.32
CA VAL A 259 10.70 -3.90 14.06
C VAL A 259 9.25 -3.81 13.60
N SER A 260 8.28 -3.94 14.51
CA SER A 260 6.85 -3.79 14.21
C SER A 260 6.50 -2.38 13.73
N LEU A 261 7.11 -1.34 14.30
CA LEU A 261 6.91 0.05 13.87
C LEU A 261 7.41 0.25 12.43
N ILE A 262 8.63 -0.22 12.11
CA ILE A 262 9.20 -0.14 10.76
C ILE A 262 8.36 -0.96 9.77
N GLY A 263 7.92 -2.16 10.17
CA GLY A 263 7.03 -3.01 9.38
C GLY A 263 5.70 -2.31 9.10
N GLY A 264 5.07 -1.73 10.12
CA GLY A 264 3.84 -0.95 9.99
C GLY A 264 4.01 0.27 9.07
N ALA A 265 5.11 1.01 9.20
CA ALA A 265 5.42 2.14 8.31
C ALA A 265 5.58 1.69 6.85
N SER A 266 6.26 0.56 6.64
CA SER A 266 6.46 -0.01 5.30
C SER A 266 5.14 -0.48 4.68
N LEU A 267 4.26 -1.10 5.47
CA LEU A 267 2.92 -1.47 5.05
C LEU A 267 2.07 -0.25 4.70
N GLU A 268 2.15 0.82 5.48
CA GLU A 268 1.43 2.06 5.19
C GLU A 268 1.90 2.71 3.88
N LEU A 269 3.21 2.68 3.58
CA LEU A 269 3.74 3.08 2.28
C LEU A 269 3.22 2.16 1.15
N GLY A 270 3.10 0.85 1.41
CA GLY A 270 2.50 -0.11 0.49
C GLY A 270 1.02 0.19 0.19
N ARG A 271 0.22 0.55 1.20
CA ARG A 271 -1.17 0.99 1.04
C ARG A 271 -1.29 2.29 0.22
N ILE A 272 -0.34 3.21 0.41
CA ILE A 272 -0.27 4.43 -0.42
C ILE A 272 0.06 4.08 -1.87
N ALA A 273 1.02 3.17 -2.09
CA ALA A 273 1.46 2.78 -3.43
C ALA A 273 0.43 1.95 -4.21
N SER A 274 -0.35 1.11 -3.52
CA SER A 274 -1.42 0.30 -4.13
C SER A 274 -2.67 1.10 -4.48
N GLY A 275 -2.76 2.37 -4.05
CA GLY A 275 -3.97 3.18 -4.24
C GLY A 275 -5.11 2.82 -3.30
N GLU A 276 -4.87 1.98 -2.28
CA GLU A 276 -5.84 1.70 -1.20
C GLU A 276 -6.08 2.93 -0.30
N LYS A 277 -5.29 3.99 -0.51
CA LYS A 277 -5.51 5.28 0.13
C LYS A 277 -6.90 5.80 -0.23
N MET A 278 -7.72 6.02 0.81
CA MET A 278 -8.99 6.72 0.69
C MET A 278 -8.79 8.04 -0.09
N ILE A 279 -9.60 8.21 -1.12
CA ILE A 279 -9.59 9.37 -2.02
C ILE A 279 -10.30 10.53 -1.29
N THR A 280 -9.81 11.76 -1.42
CA THR A 280 -10.54 12.92 -0.86
C THR A 280 -11.83 13.17 -1.64
N ARG A 281 -12.77 13.90 -1.05
CA ARG A 281 -13.99 14.30 -1.77
C ARG A 281 -13.65 15.08 -3.04
N ASP A 282 -12.75 16.04 -2.95
CA ASP A 282 -12.34 16.89 -4.07
C ASP A 282 -11.69 16.06 -5.20
N ASP A 283 -10.82 15.12 -4.84
CA ASP A 283 -10.19 14.21 -5.81
C ASP A 283 -11.24 13.31 -6.48
N ALA A 284 -12.20 12.77 -5.73
CA ALA A 284 -13.26 11.93 -6.27
C ALA A 284 -14.21 12.71 -7.20
N GLU A 285 -14.56 13.95 -6.84
CA GLU A 285 -15.37 14.84 -7.69
C GLU A 285 -14.61 15.24 -8.96
N ARG A 286 -13.30 15.52 -8.86
CA ARG A 286 -12.41 15.78 -10.00
C ARG A 286 -12.35 14.57 -10.93
N ASP A 287 -12.14 13.38 -10.39
CA ASP A 287 -12.05 12.15 -11.18
C ASP A 287 -13.37 11.85 -11.89
N MET A 288 -14.52 12.03 -11.22
CA MET A 288 -15.85 11.90 -11.83
C MET A 288 -16.05 12.90 -12.98
N LYS A 289 -15.63 14.16 -12.79
CA LYS A 289 -15.73 15.18 -13.83
C LYS A 289 -14.82 14.86 -15.03
N LEU A 290 -13.59 14.38 -14.77
CA LEU A 290 -12.67 13.96 -15.81
C LEU A 290 -13.19 12.76 -16.60
N GLU A 291 -13.83 11.79 -15.94
CA GLU A 291 -14.50 10.67 -16.61
C GLU A 291 -15.63 11.17 -17.52
N GLN A 292 -16.47 12.11 -17.05
CA GLN A 292 -17.54 12.69 -17.88
C GLN A 292 -17.00 13.45 -19.09
N GLU A 293 -15.96 14.27 -18.90
CA GLU A 293 -15.32 15.00 -19.99
C GLU A 293 -14.66 14.06 -21.01
N PHE A 294 -14.02 12.99 -20.53
CA PHE A 294 -13.42 11.98 -21.39
C PHE A 294 -14.47 11.19 -22.17
N GLU A 295 -15.59 10.85 -21.55
CA GLU A 295 -16.72 10.21 -22.21
C GLU A 295 -17.28 11.09 -23.33
N GLU A 296 -17.48 12.40 -23.07
CA GLU A 296 -17.92 13.35 -24.10
C GLU A 296 -16.94 13.45 -25.26
N PHE A 297 -15.64 13.51 -24.96
CA PHE A 297 -14.59 13.48 -25.99
C PHE A 297 -14.66 12.18 -26.80
N ALA A 298 -14.78 11.04 -26.13
CA ALA A 298 -14.81 9.73 -26.76
C ALA A 298 -15.99 9.59 -27.71
N GLN A 299 -17.20 9.99 -27.29
CA GLN A 299 -18.39 9.95 -28.12
C GLN A 299 -18.28 10.81 -29.39
N LYS A 300 -17.57 11.95 -29.32
CA LYS A 300 -17.41 12.87 -30.45
C LYS A 300 -16.25 12.52 -31.37
N ARG A 301 -15.14 11.99 -30.82
CA ARG A 301 -13.85 11.88 -31.52
C ARG A 301 -13.37 10.46 -31.71
N LEU A 302 -13.81 9.50 -30.91
CA LEU A 302 -13.38 8.11 -31.01
C LEU A 302 -14.44 7.27 -31.72
N LYS A 303 -14.01 6.55 -32.75
CA LYS A 303 -14.85 5.60 -33.46
C LYS A 303 -14.39 4.18 -33.17
N VAL A 304 -15.31 3.37 -32.64
CA VAL A 304 -15.07 1.97 -32.31
C VAL A 304 -15.51 1.09 -33.47
N GLY A 305 -14.70 0.09 -33.84
CA GLY A 305 -15.07 -0.95 -34.82
C GLY A 305 -14.69 -0.68 -36.28
N GLU A 306 -14.09 0.46 -36.61
CA GLU A 306 -13.66 0.80 -37.99
C GLU A 306 -12.30 0.15 -38.39
N GLY A 307 -11.89 -0.94 -37.74
CA GLY A 307 -10.74 -1.76 -38.18
C GLY A 307 -9.33 -1.14 -38.03
N GLY A 308 -9.19 -0.07 -37.24
CA GLY A 308 -7.91 0.62 -37.02
C GLY A 308 -7.19 0.29 -35.70
N SER A 309 -6.00 0.86 -35.54
CA SER A 309 -5.23 0.85 -34.30
C SER A 309 -4.69 2.24 -34.05
N VAL A 310 -4.92 2.79 -32.85
CA VAL A 310 -4.49 4.14 -32.48
C VAL A 310 -3.51 4.05 -31.32
N HIS A 311 -2.41 4.80 -31.42
CA HIS A 311 -1.44 4.90 -30.32
C HIS A 311 -1.96 5.83 -29.21
N ARG A 312 -1.71 5.49 -27.95
CA ARG A 312 -2.15 6.27 -26.78
C ARG A 312 -1.78 7.75 -26.85
N SER A 313 -0.60 8.09 -27.40
CA SER A 313 -0.16 9.48 -27.50
C SER A 313 -1.01 10.30 -28.48
N GLU A 314 -1.58 9.67 -29.51
CA GLU A 314 -2.49 10.34 -30.44
C GLU A 314 -3.81 10.67 -29.76
N VAL A 315 -4.34 9.74 -28.94
CA VAL A 315 -5.54 9.99 -28.14
C VAL A 315 -5.30 11.10 -27.13
N ILE A 316 -4.16 11.08 -26.42
CA ILE A 316 -3.79 12.12 -25.46
C ILE A 316 -3.68 13.49 -26.14
N SER A 317 -3.01 13.56 -27.29
CA SER A 317 -2.89 14.79 -28.07
C SER A 317 -4.25 15.28 -28.56
N ALA A 318 -5.10 14.38 -29.06
CA ALA A 318 -6.45 14.72 -29.49
C ALA A 318 -7.34 15.20 -28.33
N PHE A 319 -7.23 14.58 -27.15
CA PHE A 319 -7.95 14.98 -25.94
C PHE A 319 -7.54 16.38 -25.47
N ARG A 320 -6.23 16.66 -25.40
CA ARG A 320 -5.70 18.00 -25.05
C ARG A 320 -6.10 19.04 -26.10
N ARG A 321 -6.18 18.68 -27.38
CA ARG A 321 -6.71 19.57 -28.42
C ARG A 321 -8.20 19.84 -28.24
N PHE A 322 -8.99 18.83 -27.88
CA PHE A 322 -10.43 18.95 -27.68
C PHE A 322 -10.78 19.87 -26.50
N TYR A 323 -10.09 19.72 -25.36
CA TYR A 323 -10.27 20.60 -24.20
C TYR A 323 -9.12 21.58 -24.04
N ALA A 324 -9.33 22.83 -24.48
CA ALA A 324 -8.31 23.88 -24.46
C ALA A 324 -7.63 24.10 -23.10
N LYS A 325 -8.37 23.87 -21.99
CA LYS A 325 -7.88 24.00 -20.61
C LYS A 325 -6.75 23.02 -20.23
N TYR A 326 -6.57 21.92 -20.96
CA TYR A 326 -5.51 20.94 -20.71
C TYR A 326 -4.33 21.05 -21.71
N ARG A 327 -4.32 22.09 -22.58
CA ARG A 327 -3.24 22.29 -23.57
C ARG A 327 -1.95 22.79 -22.95
N VAL A 328 -2.07 23.67 -21.95
CA VAL A 328 -0.95 24.27 -21.23
C VAL A 328 -0.93 23.68 -19.83
N GLU A 329 0.26 23.44 -19.28
CA GLU A 329 0.41 23.10 -17.87
C GLU A 329 -0.19 24.24 -17.04
N ASN A 330 -1.35 23.98 -16.45
CA ASN A 330 -2.10 24.93 -15.65
C ASN A 330 -2.19 24.38 -14.23
N ASP A 331 -1.72 25.17 -13.26
CA ASP A 331 -1.77 24.82 -11.83
C ASP A 331 -3.20 24.59 -11.33
N GLN A 332 -4.20 25.17 -11.98
CA GLN A 332 -5.61 24.98 -11.64
C GLN A 332 -6.16 23.62 -12.10
N PHE A 333 -5.61 23.07 -13.19
CA PHE A 333 -6.09 21.81 -13.79
C PHE A 333 -4.91 20.92 -14.19
N PRO A 334 -4.09 20.48 -13.23
CA PRO A 334 -2.99 19.57 -13.52
C PRO A 334 -3.57 18.24 -14.00
N LEU A 335 -3.22 17.86 -15.23
CA LEU A 335 -3.63 16.60 -15.83
C LEU A 335 -2.42 15.93 -16.48
N ASN A 336 -2.04 14.78 -15.92
CA ASN A 336 -0.90 14.00 -16.41
C ASN A 336 -1.35 13.09 -17.58
N ASP A 337 -0.44 12.84 -18.53
CA ASP A 337 -0.66 11.91 -19.63
C ASP A 337 -1.03 10.50 -19.13
N LEU A 338 -0.47 10.09 -17.99
CA LEU A 338 -0.82 8.83 -17.33
C LEU A 338 -2.27 8.77 -16.85
N GLU A 339 -2.87 9.90 -16.45
CA GLU A 339 -4.27 9.96 -16.04
C GLU A 339 -5.18 9.81 -17.26
N ILE A 340 -4.88 10.50 -18.35
CA ILE A 340 -5.61 10.37 -19.63
C ILE A 340 -5.51 8.94 -20.16
N GLU A 341 -4.33 8.31 -20.04
CA GLU A 341 -4.16 6.91 -20.42
C GLU A 341 -5.06 5.97 -19.58
N ARG A 342 -5.16 6.21 -18.26
CA ARG A 342 -6.06 5.43 -17.39
C ARG A 342 -7.52 5.62 -17.77
N LEU A 343 -7.94 6.86 -18.08
CA LEU A 343 -9.29 7.15 -18.57
C LEU A 343 -9.57 6.39 -19.87
N LEU A 344 -8.64 6.41 -20.82
CA LEU A 344 -8.74 5.65 -22.07
C LEU A 344 -8.87 4.14 -21.83
N ARG A 345 -8.05 3.56 -20.94
CA ARG A 345 -8.12 2.14 -20.59
C ARG A 345 -9.46 1.78 -19.93
N ASN A 346 -9.90 2.60 -18.98
CA ASN A 346 -11.18 2.40 -18.28
C ASN A 346 -12.36 2.50 -19.24
N TRP A 347 -12.37 3.52 -20.11
CA TRP A 347 -13.37 3.71 -21.14
C TRP A 347 -13.38 2.55 -22.15
N ASN A 348 -12.22 2.12 -22.66
CA ASN A 348 -12.15 1.01 -23.61
C ASN A 348 -12.64 -0.30 -23.00
N LYS A 349 -12.35 -0.54 -21.72
CA LYS A 349 -12.88 -1.69 -20.98
C LYS A 349 -14.40 -1.64 -20.85
N LYS A 350 -14.99 -0.47 -20.55
CA LYS A 350 -16.44 -0.26 -20.41
C LYS A 350 -17.18 -0.35 -21.76
N SER A 351 -16.64 0.28 -22.80
CA SER A 351 -17.34 0.48 -24.08
C SER A 351 -17.12 -0.66 -25.08
N CYS A 352 -15.94 -1.30 -25.06
CA CYS A 352 -15.55 -2.29 -26.05
C CYS A 352 -15.43 -3.72 -25.49
N ASN A 353 -15.56 -3.92 -24.16
CA ASN A 353 -15.23 -5.17 -23.46
C ASN A 353 -13.81 -5.70 -23.80
N GLN A 354 -12.90 -4.84 -24.26
CA GLN A 354 -11.53 -5.19 -24.65
C GLN A 354 -10.55 -4.68 -23.60
N GLU A 355 -9.83 -5.61 -22.95
CA GLU A 355 -8.88 -5.26 -21.88
C GLU A 355 -7.50 -4.82 -22.39
N SER A 356 -7.12 -5.11 -23.63
CA SER A 356 -5.72 -5.08 -24.04
C SER A 356 -5.35 -3.87 -24.90
N MET A 357 -4.88 -2.82 -24.24
CA MET A 357 -3.87 -1.94 -24.84
C MET A 357 -2.57 -2.72 -24.96
N SER A 358 -1.91 -2.69 -26.12
CA SER A 358 -0.65 -3.39 -26.33
C SER A 358 0.46 -2.83 -25.43
N SER A 359 1.52 -3.62 -25.21
CA SER A 359 2.72 -3.16 -24.50
C SER A 359 3.37 -1.94 -25.16
N ALA A 360 3.21 -1.80 -26.48
CA ALA A 360 3.66 -0.63 -27.25
C ALA A 360 2.69 0.58 -27.16
N GLY A 361 1.58 0.48 -26.41
CA GLY A 361 0.65 1.59 -26.19
C GLY A 361 -0.42 1.75 -27.27
N PHE A 362 -0.67 0.75 -28.10
CA PHE A 362 -1.71 0.79 -29.13
C PHE A 362 -3.03 0.20 -28.63
N VAL A 363 -4.15 0.82 -28.99
CA VAL A 363 -5.51 0.34 -28.75
C VAL A 363 -6.10 -0.13 -30.08
N LYS A 364 -6.50 -1.41 -30.13
CA LYS A 364 -7.09 -2.03 -31.33
C LYS A 364 -8.54 -1.59 -31.52
N ASN A 365 -9.02 -1.65 -32.76
CA ASN A 365 -10.39 -1.34 -33.18
C ASN A 365 -10.84 0.08 -32.84
N LEU A 366 -9.88 1.00 -32.74
CA LEU A 366 -10.13 2.40 -32.41
C LEU A 366 -9.55 3.27 -33.51
N VAL A 367 -10.31 4.27 -33.95
CA VAL A 367 -9.87 5.29 -34.92
C VAL A 367 -10.25 6.67 -34.39
N ILE A 368 -9.34 7.64 -34.51
CA ILE A 368 -9.65 9.05 -34.21
C ILE A 368 -10.33 9.67 -35.42
N ASN A 369 -11.53 10.22 -35.23
CA ASN A 369 -12.24 10.95 -36.26
C ASN A 369 -11.60 12.32 -36.50
N SER A 370 -10.62 12.41 -37.39
CA SER A 370 -9.92 13.66 -37.73
C SER A 370 -10.87 14.76 -38.21
N GLN A 371 -11.97 14.41 -38.88
CA GLN A 371 -12.92 15.38 -39.45
C GLN A 371 -13.76 16.11 -38.41
N ALA A 372 -13.87 15.57 -37.20
CA ALA A 372 -14.53 16.23 -36.07
C ALA A 372 -13.62 17.29 -35.40
N GLU A 373 -12.60 17.80 -36.09
CA GLU A 373 -11.80 18.92 -35.58
C GLU A 373 -12.69 20.17 -35.65
N ILE A 374 -13.32 20.47 -34.51
CA ILE A 374 -14.16 21.65 -34.34
C ILE A 374 -13.28 22.88 -34.60
N ARG A 375 -13.69 23.69 -35.59
CA ARG A 375 -13.15 25.03 -35.90
C ARG A 375 -13.29 25.98 -34.72
#